data_AF-A0A1N7L061-F1
#
_entry.id   AF-A0A1N7L061-F1
#
_cell.length_a   1.000
_cell.length_b   1.000
_cell.length_c   1.000
_cell.angle_alpha   90.00
_cell.angle_beta   90.00
_cell.angle_gamma   90.00
#
_symmetry.space_group_name_H-M   'P 1'
#
loop_
_entity.id
_entity.type
_entity.pdbx_description
1 polymer ?
#
loop_
_entity_poly.entity_id
_entity_poly.type
_entity_poly.pdbx_seq_one_letter_code
_entity_poly.pdbx_strand_id
1 'polypeptide(L)'
;MSILTSMKEDSLVQFKLMLPAALKARVETAAKENRRSLSQEIVGTLEEKYPSRDTMIAEIEAKLKDLRQMEAEGRMQFRDAEGNLLSTDEVVQALFNGLASAKDANVPFPKPWFTIEKPSR
;
A
#
# COMPACT_ATOMS: atom_id res chain seq x y z
N MET A 1 -20.97 30.03 -16.53
CA MET A 1 -19.58 29.61 -16.81
C MET A 1 -19.45 28.16 -16.37
N SER A 2 -19.12 27.28 -17.31
CA SER A 2 -19.17 25.82 -17.12
C SER A 2 -17.93 25.30 -16.39
N ILE A 3 -18.15 24.58 -15.30
CA ILE A 3 -17.12 23.83 -14.56
C ILE A 3 -17.21 22.38 -15.06
N LEU A 4 -16.56 22.10 -16.19
CA LEU A 4 -16.49 20.75 -16.78
C LEU A 4 -15.03 20.40 -17.03
N THR A 5 -14.27 20.06 -15.99
CA THR A 5 -13.00 19.33 -16.18
C THR A 5 -12.59 18.58 -14.91
N SER A 6 -13.32 17.51 -14.56
CA SER A 6 -12.84 16.51 -13.58
C SER A 6 -13.50 15.14 -13.80
N MET A 7 -13.40 14.60 -15.02
CA MET A 7 -13.82 13.23 -15.35
C MET A 7 -12.89 12.59 -16.41
N LYS A 8 -11.56 12.77 -16.28
CA LYS A 8 -10.59 12.21 -17.24
C LYS A 8 -9.43 11.43 -16.60
N GLU A 9 -9.48 11.13 -15.31
CA GLU A 9 -8.40 10.36 -14.68
C GLU A 9 -8.61 8.83 -14.83
N ASP A 10 -9.85 8.36 -15.00
CA ASP A 10 -10.17 6.94 -15.26
C ASP A 10 -10.45 6.59 -16.73
N SER A 11 -10.09 7.47 -17.68
CA SER A 11 -10.31 7.16 -19.09
C SER A 11 -9.36 6.06 -19.55
N LEU A 12 -9.89 4.90 -19.91
CA LEU A 12 -9.11 3.79 -20.50
C LEU A 12 -8.32 4.28 -21.71
N VAL A 13 -6.99 4.32 -21.58
CA VAL A 13 -6.08 4.70 -22.67
C VAL A 13 -5.69 3.44 -23.44
N GLN A 14 -5.85 3.48 -24.77
CA GLN A 14 -5.37 2.39 -25.62
C GLN A 14 -3.83 2.42 -25.70
N PHE A 15 -3.19 1.36 -25.19
CA PHE A 15 -1.74 1.20 -25.21
C PHE A 15 -1.33 0.10 -26.19
N LYS A 16 -0.50 0.43 -27.19
CA LYS A 16 0.03 -0.55 -28.15
C LYS A 16 1.33 -1.12 -27.63
N LEU A 17 1.30 -2.37 -27.19
CA LEU A 17 2.45 -3.09 -26.64
C LEU A 17 2.96 -4.13 -27.64
N MET A 18 4.28 -4.17 -27.84
CA MET A 18 4.94 -5.28 -28.53
C MET A 18 5.43 -6.28 -27.49
N LEU A 19 4.91 -7.50 -27.56
CA LEU A 19 5.26 -8.60 -26.65
C LEU A 19 5.99 -9.70 -27.41
N PRO A 20 7.01 -10.36 -26.81
CA PRO A 20 7.53 -11.61 -27.33
C PRO A 20 6.41 -12.64 -27.50
N ALA A 21 6.41 -13.39 -28.60
CA ALA A 21 5.37 -14.37 -28.90
C ALA A 21 5.19 -15.41 -27.78
N ALA A 22 6.30 -15.89 -27.21
CA ALA A 22 6.28 -16.81 -26.08
C ALA A 22 5.66 -16.20 -24.81
N LEU A 23 5.86 -14.89 -24.57
CA LEU A 23 5.24 -14.22 -23.44
C LEU A 23 3.73 -14.09 -23.65
N LYS A 24 3.31 -13.65 -24.85
CA LYS A 24 1.89 -13.55 -25.20
C LYS A 24 1.16 -14.89 -24.97
N ALA A 25 1.73 -16.00 -25.46
CA ALA A 25 1.12 -17.32 -25.30
C ALA A 25 0.93 -17.72 -23.82
N ARG A 26 1.91 -17.43 -22.96
CA ARG A 26 1.80 -17.72 -21.52
C ARG A 26 0.70 -16.88 -20.85
N VAL A 27 0.60 -15.59 -21.19
CA VAL A 27 -0.44 -14.72 -20.62
C VAL A 27 -1.83 -15.11 -21.13
N GLU A 28 -1.97 -15.54 -22.39
CA GLU A 28 -3.25 -16.06 -22.90
C GLU A 28 -3.69 -17.35 -22.19
N THR A 29 -2.75 -18.23 -21.84
CA THR A 29 -3.06 -19.43 -21.03
C THR A 29 -3.53 -19.02 -19.64
N ALA A 30 -2.79 -18.14 -18.94
CA ALA A 30 -3.19 -17.66 -17.62
C ALA A 30 -4.56 -16.96 -17.63
N ALA A 31 -4.83 -16.13 -18.64
CA ALA A 31 -6.12 -15.46 -18.80
C ALA A 31 -7.29 -16.45 -18.93
N LYS A 32 -7.09 -17.54 -19.70
CA LYS A 32 -8.10 -18.60 -19.84
C LYS A 32 -8.34 -19.33 -18.52
N GLU A 33 -7.28 -19.67 -17.79
CA GLU A 33 -7.37 -20.32 -16.48
C GLU A 33 -8.12 -19.43 -15.46
N ASN A 34 -7.83 -18.13 -15.48
CA ASN A 34 -8.48 -17.14 -14.62
C ASN A 34 -9.88 -16.72 -15.09
N ARG A 35 -10.37 -17.26 -16.21
CA ARG A 35 -11.65 -16.86 -16.85
C ARG A 35 -11.76 -15.36 -17.09
N ARG A 36 -10.65 -14.73 -17.53
CA ARG A 36 -10.54 -13.30 -17.83
C ARG A 36 -10.14 -13.09 -19.30
N SER A 37 -10.40 -11.90 -19.81
CA SER A 37 -9.83 -11.49 -21.10
C SER A 37 -8.32 -11.27 -20.99
N LEU A 38 -7.59 -11.39 -22.11
CA LEU A 38 -6.15 -11.13 -22.14
C LEU A 38 -5.81 -9.73 -21.60
N SER A 39 -6.59 -8.71 -21.98
CA SER A 39 -6.38 -7.34 -21.50
C SER A 39 -6.57 -7.22 -19.98
N GLN A 40 -7.60 -7.87 -19.42
CA GLN A 40 -7.84 -7.87 -17.98
C GLN A 40 -6.73 -8.60 -17.21
N GLU A 41 -6.21 -9.69 -17.76
CA GLU A 41 -5.09 -10.40 -17.15
C GLU A 41 -3.84 -9.53 -17.13
N ILE A 42 -3.51 -8.88 -18.26
CA ILE A 42 -2.38 -7.95 -18.34
C ILE A 42 -2.52 -6.82 -17.32
N VAL A 43 -3.70 -6.18 -17.27
CA VAL A 43 -3.96 -5.09 -16.32
C VAL A 43 -3.85 -5.61 -14.89
N GLY A 44 -4.49 -6.73 -14.55
CA GLY A 44 -4.43 -7.29 -13.19
C GLY A 44 -3.01 -7.64 -12.74
N THR A 45 -2.22 -8.28 -13.61
CA THR A 45 -0.80 -8.57 -13.32
C THR A 45 0.01 -7.28 -13.13
N LEU A 46 -0.28 -6.23 -13.90
CA LEU A 46 0.39 -4.94 -13.73
C LEU A 46 -0.05 -4.23 -12.45
N GLU A 47 -1.32 -4.28 -12.08
CA GLU A 47 -1.85 -3.70 -10.83
C GLU A 47 -1.28 -4.40 -9.59
N GLU A 48 -1.05 -5.71 -9.63
CA GLU A 48 -0.36 -6.42 -8.55
C GLU A 48 1.08 -5.90 -8.35
N LYS A 49 1.77 -5.57 -9.45
CA LYS A 49 3.17 -5.10 -9.38
C LYS A 49 3.28 -3.60 -9.13
N TYR A 50 2.32 -2.83 -9.62
CA TYR A 50 2.23 -1.38 -9.57
C TYR A 50 0.84 -0.98 -9.03
N PRO A 51 0.57 -1.25 -7.74
CA PRO A 51 -0.75 -0.97 -7.20
C PRO A 51 -1.04 0.52 -7.21
N SER A 52 -2.32 0.86 -7.39
CA SER A 52 -2.76 2.25 -7.28
C SER A 52 -2.49 2.77 -5.87
N ARG A 53 -2.37 4.10 -5.74
CA ARG A 53 -2.22 4.74 -4.44
C ARG A 53 -3.37 4.36 -3.49
N ASP A 54 -4.59 4.30 -4.01
CA ASP A 54 -5.77 3.98 -3.21
C ASP A 54 -5.75 2.53 -2.73
N THR A 55 -5.31 1.61 -3.59
CA THR A 55 -5.08 0.21 -3.22
C THR A 55 -4.03 0.09 -2.12
N MET A 56 -2.91 0.82 -2.24
CA MET A 56 -1.87 0.85 -1.19
C MET A 56 -2.41 1.42 0.13
N ILE A 57 -3.18 2.51 0.08
CA ILE A 57 -3.79 3.12 1.26
C ILE A 57 -4.74 2.13 1.95
N ALA A 58 -5.63 1.48 1.18
CA ALA A 58 -6.56 0.49 1.73
C ALA A 58 -5.84 -0.69 2.40
N GLU A 59 -4.72 -1.17 1.84
CA GLU A 59 -3.92 -2.23 2.46
C GLU A 59 -3.28 -1.77 3.78
N ILE A 60 -2.78 -0.52 3.81
CA ILE A 60 -2.24 0.08 5.04
C ILE A 60 -3.33 0.19 6.11
N GLU A 61 -4.51 0.68 5.75
CA GLU A 61 -5.65 0.79 6.68
C GLU A 61 -6.06 -0.57 7.26
N ALA A 62 -6.10 -1.61 6.43
CA ALA A 62 -6.39 -2.97 6.88
C ALA A 62 -5.33 -3.47 7.88
N LYS A 63 -4.04 -3.28 7.58
CA LYS A 63 -2.95 -3.65 8.51
C LYS A 63 -3.00 -2.86 9.81
N LEU A 64 -3.31 -1.56 9.75
CA LEU A 64 -3.46 -0.73 10.95
C LEU A 64 -4.61 -1.22 11.83
N LYS A 65 -5.72 -1.66 11.24
CA LYS A 65 -6.82 -2.26 11.98
C LYS A 65 -6.38 -3.54 12.71
N ASP A 66 -5.64 -4.41 12.03
CA ASP A 66 -5.11 -5.64 12.65
C ASP A 66 -4.15 -5.33 13.81
N LEU A 67 -3.28 -4.33 13.64
CA LEU A 67 -2.36 -3.89 14.70
C LEU A 67 -3.10 -3.33 15.92
N ARG A 68 -4.11 -2.48 15.71
CA ARG A 68 -4.97 -1.96 16.79
C ARG A 68 -5.67 -3.10 17.54
N GLN A 69 -6.11 -4.13 16.83
CA GLN A 69 -6.73 -5.30 17.44
C GLN A 69 -5.72 -6.10 18.29
N MET A 70 -4.50 -6.31 17.77
CA MET A 70 -3.44 -7.00 18.52
C MET A 70 -3.01 -6.21 19.76
N GLU A 71 -2.98 -4.88 19.69
CA GLU A 71 -2.72 -4.00 20.82
C GLU A 71 -3.84 -4.11 21.87
N ALA A 72 -5.11 -4.03 21.46
CA ALA A 72 -6.26 -4.18 22.35
C ALA A 72 -6.31 -5.55 23.03
N GLU A 73 -5.85 -6.60 22.33
CA GLU A 73 -5.68 -7.95 22.87
C GLU A 73 -4.44 -8.11 23.77
N GLY A 74 -3.65 -7.04 23.94
CA GLY A 74 -2.42 -7.05 24.73
C GLY A 74 -1.37 -8.00 24.16
N ARG A 75 -1.37 -8.26 22.85
CA ARG A 75 -0.37 -9.10 22.15
C ARG A 75 0.82 -8.32 21.62
N MET A 76 0.67 -7.00 21.56
CA MET A 76 1.69 -6.05 21.11
C MET A 76 1.63 -4.82 22.01
N GLN A 77 2.81 -4.31 22.36
CA GLN A 77 2.94 -3.02 23.02
C GLN A 77 3.98 -2.20 22.27
N PHE A 78 3.65 -0.95 21.98
CA PHE A 78 4.62 0.02 21.47
C PHE A 78 5.15 0.83 22.64
N ARG A 79 6.47 1.10 22.63
CA ARG A 79 7.10 1.97 23.62
C ARG A 79 7.96 3.03 22.97
N ASP A 80 7.95 4.23 23.54
CA ASP A 80 8.91 5.28 23.20
C ASP A 80 10.31 4.98 23.74
N ALA A 81 11.26 5.89 23.52
CA ALA A 81 12.64 5.75 23.99
C ALA A 81 12.74 5.81 25.52
N GLU A 82 11.78 6.46 26.15
CA GLU A 82 11.63 6.63 27.59
C GLU A 82 10.92 5.45 28.26
N GLY A 83 10.40 4.48 27.47
CA GLY A 83 9.74 3.27 27.93
C GLY A 83 8.24 3.41 28.21
N ASN A 84 7.64 4.56 27.89
CA ASN A 84 6.19 4.80 28.03
C ASN A 84 5.43 4.04 26.95
N LEU A 85 4.25 3.53 27.30
CA LEU A 85 3.38 2.86 26.34
C LEU A 85 2.79 3.88 25.37
N LEU A 86 2.85 3.56 24.08
CA LEU A 86 2.24 4.32 23.00
C LEU A 86 1.08 3.52 22.42
N SER A 87 0.01 4.22 22.09
CA SER A 87 -1.06 3.65 21.29
C SER A 87 -0.65 3.51 19.82
N THR A 88 -1.30 2.60 19.08
CA THR A 88 -1.11 2.51 17.62
C THR A 88 -1.37 3.86 16.94
N ASP A 89 -2.33 4.64 17.42
CA ASP A 89 -2.69 5.94 16.83
C ASP A 89 -1.58 6.98 17.03
N GLU A 90 -0.93 6.99 18.20
CA GLU A 90 0.20 7.88 18.47
C GLU A 90 1.42 7.50 17.60
N VAL A 91 1.68 6.21 17.44
CA VAL A 91 2.75 5.72 16.55
C VAL A 91 2.47 6.12 15.09
N VAL A 92 1.24 5.94 14.62
CA VAL A 92 0.83 6.31 13.26
C VAL A 92 0.95 7.82 13.04
N GLN A 93 0.46 8.64 13.98
CA GLN A 93 0.53 10.10 13.87
C GLN A 93 1.99 10.58 13.81
N ALA A 94 2.86 10.01 14.63
CA ALA A 94 4.27 10.37 14.63
C ALA A 94 5.01 9.92 13.36
N LEU A 95 4.68 8.74 12.82
CA LEU A 95 5.18 8.30 11.51
C LEU A 95 4.76 9.28 10.40
N PHE A 96 3.48 9.66 10.34
CA PHE A 96 2.99 10.64 9.36
C PHE A 96 3.68 12.00 9.50
N ASN A 97 3.84 12.51 10.73
CA ASN A 97 4.53 13.78 10.98
C ASN A 97 6.00 13.71 10.53
N GLY A 98 6.68 12.59 10.80
CA GLY A 98 8.05 12.36 10.35
C GLY A 98 8.18 12.29 8.82
N LEU A 99 7.25 11.61 8.14
CA LEU A 99 7.17 11.56 6.68
C LEU A 99 6.88 12.94 6.06
N ALA A 100 6.01 13.74 6.67
CA ALA A 100 5.73 15.10 6.23
C ALA A 100 6.97 15.99 6.36
N SER A 101 7.71 15.88 7.46
CA SER A 101 8.94 16.62 7.70
C SER A 101 10.11 16.16 6.82
N ALA A 102 10.14 14.89 6.40
CA ALA A 102 11.18 14.32 5.54
C ALA A 102 10.96 14.60 4.04
N LYS A 103 9.86 15.24 3.62
CA LYS A 103 9.70 15.71 2.24
C LYS A 103 10.59 16.92 1.90
N ASP A 104 10.95 17.70 2.91
CA ASP A 104 11.72 18.94 2.73
C ASP A 104 13.24 18.74 2.77
N ALA A 105 13.68 17.59 3.26
CA ALA A 105 15.07 17.21 3.32
C ALA A 105 15.18 15.81 2.72
N ASN A 106 16.08 15.60 1.76
CA ASN A 106 16.36 14.29 1.16
C ASN A 106 16.96 13.30 2.21
N VAL A 107 16.19 12.95 3.24
CA VAL A 107 16.62 12.17 4.40
C VAL A 107 16.14 10.74 4.23
N PRO A 108 17.02 9.73 4.40
CA PRO A 108 16.59 8.34 4.45
C PRO A 108 15.56 8.15 5.56
N PHE A 109 14.59 7.26 5.33
CA PHE A 109 13.50 6.92 6.26
C PHE A 109 14.01 6.92 7.71
N PRO A 110 13.41 7.72 8.62
CA PRO A 110 13.85 7.75 10.00
C PRO A 110 13.74 6.34 10.57
N LYS A 111 14.83 5.83 11.15
CA LYS A 111 14.78 4.60 11.93
C LYS A 111 13.64 4.76 12.96
N PRO A 112 12.77 3.75 13.15
CA PRO A 112 11.71 3.85 14.14
C PRO A 112 12.34 4.14 15.50
N TRP A 113 11.91 5.23 16.13
CA TRP A 113 12.34 5.65 17.47
C TRP A 113 11.59 4.89 18.58
N PHE A 114 10.78 3.89 18.19
CA PHE A 114 9.99 3.02 19.05
C PHE A 114 10.41 1.56 18.91
N THR A 115 10.18 0.77 19.96
CA THR A 115 10.45 -0.69 19.96
C THR A 115 9.13 -1.46 19.97
N ILE A 116 9.07 -2.57 19.22
CA ILE A 116 7.94 -3.50 19.21
C ILE A 116 8.32 -4.72 20.03
N GLU A 117 7.66 -4.92 21.16
CA GLU A 117 7.91 -6.07 22.03
C GLU A 117 6.67 -6.96 22.10
N LYS A 118 6.89 -8.28 22.17
CA LYS A 118 5.85 -9.21 22.61
C LYS A 118 5.80 -9.18 24.14
N PRO A 119 4.62 -9.02 24.75
CA PRO A 119 4.53 -8.97 26.20
C PRO A 119 5.02 -10.27 26.81
N SER A 120 5.90 -10.16 27.81
CA SER A 120 6.34 -11.30 28.61
C SER A 120 5.14 -11.81 29.42
N ARG A 121 4.89 -13.12 29.34
CA ARG A 121 3.87 -13.83 30.14
C ARG A 121 4.05 -13.61 31.63
#